data_AF-A0A6T9P9R9-F1
#
_entry.id   AF-A0A6T9P9R9-F1
#
_cell.length_a   1.000
_cell.length_b   1.000
_cell.length_c   1.000
_cell.angle_alpha   90.00
_cell.angle_beta   90.00
_cell.angle_gamma   90.00
#
_symmetry.space_group_name_H-M   'P 1'
#
loop_
_entity.id
_entity.type
_entity.pdbx_description
1 polymer ?
#
loop_
_entity_poly.entity_id
_entity_poly.type
_entity_poly.pdbx_seq_one_letter_code
_entity_poly.pdbx_strand_id
1 'polypeptide(L)'
;MLHEPDGVEEGQLLQVELNTIASSFAGLSQRVAAMHSALMPRWASTRRHAWQAAGKPSQLSMTSVLPPNAAADNLAEALAQAHALYAQDHASILFVVQPHERNHVDQDLLREKLWSMYGVRVICRTLAQIAVEAKLVGKQRRLILPTGDEISVVYFRAGYTPADYPSSRQWDARTILERSYAIKCPCVEHHLVGCKKVQQQLSLPGQLERFVDAEEGAALRKVPCGHVGRCHDPALDRDKVQDRLHRCTCKMRCCVIFQSAPL
;
A
#
# COMPACT_ATOMS: atom_id res chain seq x y z
N MET A 1 -1.28 12.22 11.45
CA MET A 1 -0.53 12.77 12.61
C MET A 1 -1.54 13.50 13.49
N LEU A 2 -1.41 13.44 14.81
CA LEU A 2 -2.27 14.20 15.71
C LEU A 2 -1.87 15.67 15.61
N HIS A 3 -2.81 16.53 15.25
CA HIS A 3 -2.63 17.96 15.17
C HIS A 3 -3.41 18.59 16.31
N GLU A 4 -2.71 19.33 17.17
CA GLU A 4 -3.28 20.09 18.28
C GLU A 4 -3.02 21.58 17.97
N PRO A 5 -3.93 22.25 17.24
CA PRO A 5 -3.82 23.68 17.03
C PRO A 5 -3.99 24.43 18.36
N ASP A 6 -3.29 25.54 18.53
CA ASP A 6 -3.46 26.43 19.67
C ASP A 6 -4.94 26.80 19.86
N GLY A 7 -5.50 26.47 21.03
CA GLY A 7 -6.87 26.81 21.40
C GLY A 7 -7.95 25.78 21.04
N VAL A 8 -7.59 24.57 20.61
CA VAL A 8 -8.54 23.45 20.43
C VAL A 8 -8.34 22.41 21.54
N GLU A 9 -9.41 22.06 22.27
CA GLU A 9 -9.36 21.16 23.45
C GLU A 9 -9.10 19.69 23.10
N GLU A 10 -9.34 19.26 21.85
CA GLU A 10 -9.14 17.87 21.40
C GLU A 10 -8.26 17.81 20.15
N GLY A 11 -7.25 16.93 20.18
CA GLY A 11 -6.37 16.70 19.04
C GLY A 11 -7.10 16.07 17.85
N GLN A 12 -6.79 16.55 16.65
CA GLN A 12 -7.40 16.07 15.40
C GLN A 12 -6.45 15.16 14.62
N LEU A 13 -6.95 14.03 14.12
CA LEU A 13 -6.20 13.20 13.17
C LEU A 13 -6.27 13.82 11.76
N LEU A 14 -5.10 14.11 11.19
CA LEU A 14 -4.97 14.59 9.81
C LEU A 14 -4.25 13.56 8.93
N GLN A 15 -4.76 13.34 7.73
CA GLN A 15 -4.11 12.50 6.72
C GLN A 15 -2.92 13.25 6.12
N VAL A 16 -1.72 12.72 6.33
CA VAL A 16 -0.48 13.28 5.78
C VAL A 16 -0.26 12.81 4.35
N GLU A 17 -0.40 11.51 4.11
CA GLU A 17 -0.16 10.88 2.81
C GLU A 17 -0.99 9.59 2.66
N LEU A 18 -1.14 9.16 1.41
CA LEU A 18 -1.69 7.86 1.05
C LEU A 18 -0.68 7.13 0.18
N ASN A 19 0.00 6.13 0.75
CA ASN A 19 0.98 5.33 0.02
C ASN A 19 0.28 4.15 -0.67
N THR A 20 0.35 4.12 -2.00
CA THR A 20 -0.25 3.03 -2.81
C THR A 20 0.80 2.10 -3.41
N ILE A 21 2.09 2.40 -3.25
CA ILE A 21 3.22 1.60 -3.75
C ILE A 21 4.24 1.36 -2.64
N ALA A 22 4.76 0.13 -2.57
CA ALA A 22 5.87 -0.23 -1.70
C ALA A 22 5.74 0.19 -0.21
N SER A 23 4.50 0.22 0.30
CA SER A 23 4.21 0.50 1.71
C SER A 23 5.01 -0.46 2.60
N SER A 24 5.92 0.10 3.38
CA SER A 24 6.91 -0.66 4.15
C SER A 24 6.44 -0.97 5.56
N PHE A 25 7.17 -1.86 6.23
CA PHE A 25 7.05 -2.15 7.67
C PHE A 25 5.83 -2.96 8.08
N ALA A 26 5.15 -3.65 7.15
CA ALA A 26 4.12 -4.61 7.53
C ALA A 26 4.69 -5.71 8.45
N GLY A 27 5.86 -6.26 8.12
CA GLY A 27 6.55 -7.28 8.92
C GLY A 27 7.17 -6.72 10.18
N LEU A 28 7.92 -5.62 10.05
CA LEU A 28 8.63 -5.04 11.19
C LEU A 28 7.69 -4.41 12.23
N SER A 29 6.59 -3.78 11.83
CA SER A 29 5.63 -3.19 12.78
C SER A 29 4.95 -4.24 13.65
N GLN A 30 4.67 -5.43 13.11
CA GLN A 30 4.16 -6.57 13.88
C GLN A 30 5.20 -7.05 14.91
N ARG A 31 6.49 -7.09 14.56
CA ARG A 31 7.57 -7.42 15.50
C ARG A 31 7.75 -6.36 16.59
N VAL A 32 7.61 -5.08 16.27
CA VAL A 32 7.65 -3.99 17.25
C VAL A 32 6.49 -4.09 18.24
N ALA A 33 5.28 -4.35 17.75
CA ALA A 33 4.12 -4.57 18.63
C ALA A 33 4.36 -5.75 19.59
N ALA A 34 4.81 -6.89 19.07
CA ALA A 34 5.13 -8.07 19.89
C ALA A 34 6.24 -7.79 20.91
N MET A 35 7.28 -7.04 20.52
CA MET A 35 8.34 -6.62 21.43
C MET A 35 7.80 -5.75 22.57
N HIS A 36 6.99 -4.73 22.27
CA HIS A 36 6.37 -3.89 23.31
C HIS A 36 5.50 -4.72 24.25
N SER A 37 4.66 -5.62 23.72
CA SER A 37 3.83 -6.50 24.54
C SER A 37 4.66 -7.43 25.43
N ALA A 38 5.81 -7.91 24.97
CA ALA A 38 6.70 -8.76 25.76
C ALA A 38 7.50 -8.00 26.83
N LEU A 39 7.85 -6.73 26.57
CA LEU A 39 8.61 -5.89 27.50
C LEU A 39 7.72 -5.23 28.56
N MET A 40 6.47 -4.90 28.23
CA MET A 40 5.57 -4.15 29.11
C MET A 40 5.36 -4.80 30.50
N PRO A 41 5.19 -6.13 30.64
CA PRO A 41 5.06 -6.77 31.95
C PRO A 41 6.35 -6.73 32.78
N ARG A 42 7.52 -6.60 32.14
CA ARG A 42 8.83 -6.61 32.82
C ARG A 42 9.14 -5.29 33.52
N TRP A 43 8.60 -4.17 33.02
CA TRP A 43 8.95 -2.83 33.48
C TRP A 43 7.72 -2.11 34.05
N ALA A 44 7.56 -2.18 35.37
CA ALA A 44 6.40 -1.62 36.08
C ALA A 44 6.22 -0.11 35.87
N SER A 45 7.31 0.64 35.66
CA SER A 45 7.30 2.07 35.34
C SER A 45 6.70 2.34 33.95
N THR A 46 7.14 1.61 32.92
CA THR A 46 6.60 1.71 31.55
C THR A 46 5.11 1.41 31.53
N ARG A 47 4.70 0.36 32.23
CA ARG A 47 3.29 -0.04 32.36
C ARG A 47 2.44 1.05 33.02
N ARG A 48 2.94 1.64 34.10
CA ARG A 48 2.27 2.76 34.79
C ARG A 48 2.14 3.97 33.88
N HIS A 49 3.20 4.33 33.16
CA HIS A 49 3.21 5.46 32.23
C HIS A 49 2.19 5.25 31.09
N ALA A 50 2.18 4.07 30.47
CA ALA A 50 1.25 3.75 29.40
C ALA A 50 -0.22 3.82 29.85
N TRP A 51 -0.53 3.33 31.06
CA TRP A 51 -1.87 3.45 31.63
C TRP A 51 -2.28 4.88 32.01
N GLN A 52 -1.34 5.68 32.49
CA GLN A 52 -1.58 7.10 32.78
C GLN A 52 -1.87 7.87 31.49
N ALA A 53 -1.08 7.65 30.45
CA ALA A 53 -1.26 8.28 29.14
C ALA A 53 -2.59 7.88 28.47
N ALA A 54 -3.04 6.64 28.66
CA ALA A 54 -4.27 6.15 28.04
C ALA A 54 -5.57 6.60 28.72
N GLY A 55 -5.50 7.32 29.85
CA GLY A 55 -6.67 7.95 30.49
C GLY A 55 -7.68 6.94 31.07
N LYS A 56 -7.51 6.61 32.36
CA LYS A 56 -8.30 5.67 33.21
C LYS A 56 -7.71 4.24 33.28
N PRO A 57 -6.71 4.03 34.17
CA PRO A 57 -6.02 2.74 34.34
C PRO A 57 -6.93 1.56 34.72
N SER A 58 -8.06 1.80 35.39
CA SER A 58 -8.93 0.75 35.93
C SER A 58 -9.87 0.10 34.91
N GLN A 59 -9.94 0.62 33.67
CA GLN A 59 -10.89 0.15 32.64
C GLN A 59 -10.20 -0.34 31.36
N LEU A 60 -8.87 -0.22 31.24
CA LEU A 60 -8.14 -0.55 30.02
C LEU A 60 -7.42 -1.90 30.14
N SER A 61 -7.71 -2.80 29.20
CA SER A 61 -6.92 -4.02 29.05
C SER A 61 -5.55 -3.71 28.42
N MET A 62 -4.58 -4.61 28.57
CA MET A 62 -3.28 -4.47 27.89
C MET A 62 -3.44 -4.38 26.36
N THR A 63 -4.41 -5.09 25.81
CA THR A 63 -4.76 -5.04 24.38
C THR A 63 -5.40 -3.71 23.96
N SER A 64 -5.97 -2.95 24.89
CA SER A 64 -6.50 -1.61 24.61
C SER A 64 -5.36 -0.58 24.49
N VAL A 65 -4.27 -0.77 25.23
CA VAL A 65 -3.11 0.14 25.23
C VAL A 65 -2.10 -0.23 24.15
N LEU A 66 -1.92 -1.53 23.90
CA LEU A 66 -1.07 -2.08 22.85
C LEU A 66 -1.92 -3.00 21.97
N PRO A 67 -2.64 -2.45 20.97
CA PRO A 67 -3.46 -3.26 20.09
C PRO A 67 -2.61 -4.26 19.31
N PRO A 68 -3.14 -5.48 19.07
CA PRO A 68 -2.45 -6.45 18.23
C PRO A 68 -2.28 -5.89 16.82
N ASN A 69 -1.12 -6.17 16.22
CA ASN A 69 -0.80 -5.74 14.87
C ASN A 69 -0.65 -6.96 13.96
N ALA A 70 -1.63 -7.19 13.10
CA ALA A 70 -1.67 -8.28 12.12
C ALA A 70 -1.28 -7.83 10.70
N ALA A 71 -0.56 -6.72 10.55
CA ALA A 71 -0.30 -6.12 9.23
C ALA A 71 0.36 -7.08 8.23
N ALA A 72 1.37 -7.86 8.63
CA ALA A 72 2.00 -8.80 7.72
C ALA A 72 1.16 -10.05 7.44
N ASP A 73 0.34 -10.49 8.41
CA ASP A 73 -0.62 -11.59 8.21
C ASP A 73 -1.67 -11.19 7.17
N ASN A 74 -2.31 -10.04 7.36
CA ASN A 74 -3.33 -9.53 6.46
C ASN A 74 -2.76 -9.24 5.05
N LEU A 75 -1.52 -8.76 4.96
CA LEU A 75 -0.87 -8.53 3.68
C LEU A 75 -0.49 -9.84 2.98
N ALA A 76 -0.01 -10.85 3.71
CA ALA A 76 0.25 -12.17 3.16
C ALA A 76 -1.04 -12.81 2.66
N GLU A 77 -2.11 -12.69 3.45
CA GLU A 77 -3.44 -13.17 3.08
C GLU A 77 -3.93 -12.52 1.78
N ALA A 78 -3.89 -11.19 1.69
CA ALA A 78 -4.33 -10.47 0.50
C ALA A 78 -3.54 -10.88 -0.76
N LEU A 79 -2.22 -11.05 -0.63
CA LEU A 79 -1.38 -11.52 -1.73
C LEU A 79 -1.68 -12.98 -2.11
N ALA A 80 -1.94 -13.85 -1.13
CA ALA A 80 -2.33 -15.23 -1.37
C ALA A 80 -3.72 -15.34 -2.03
N GLN A 81 -4.68 -14.52 -1.62
CA GLN A 81 -5.99 -14.43 -2.26
C GLN A 81 -5.87 -13.93 -3.71
N ALA A 82 -5.06 -12.90 -3.96
CA ALA A 82 -4.77 -12.46 -5.32
C ALA A 82 -4.12 -13.56 -6.17
N HIS A 83 -3.17 -14.31 -5.60
CA HIS A 83 -2.56 -15.47 -6.24
C HIS A 83 -3.61 -16.55 -6.59
N ALA A 84 -4.49 -16.89 -5.66
CA ALA A 84 -5.56 -17.87 -5.88
C ALA A 84 -6.54 -17.42 -6.99
N LEU A 85 -6.87 -16.12 -7.05
CA LEU A 85 -7.73 -15.55 -8.10
C LEU A 85 -7.12 -15.64 -9.51
N TYR A 86 -5.79 -15.74 -9.62
CA TYR A 86 -5.14 -15.98 -10.90
C TYR A 86 -5.41 -17.41 -11.43
N ALA A 87 -5.82 -18.34 -10.56
CA ALA A 87 -6.27 -19.69 -10.90
C ALA A 87 -5.24 -20.53 -11.69
N GLN A 88 -3.98 -20.52 -11.23
CA GLN A 88 -2.91 -21.39 -11.74
C GLN A 88 -2.06 -21.94 -10.58
N ASP A 89 -2.14 -23.24 -10.35
CA ASP A 89 -1.58 -23.92 -9.16
C ASP A 89 -0.05 -23.85 -9.05
N HIS A 90 0.66 -23.72 -10.17
CA HIS A 90 2.13 -23.69 -10.21
C HIS A 90 2.71 -22.30 -10.42
N ALA A 91 1.87 -21.27 -10.44
CA ALA A 91 2.33 -19.90 -10.58
C ALA A 91 3.04 -19.42 -9.30
N SER A 92 3.72 -18.28 -9.38
CA SER A 92 4.42 -17.69 -8.24
C SER A 92 4.17 -16.20 -8.15
N ILE A 93 4.48 -15.64 -6.99
CA ILE A 93 4.44 -14.19 -6.78
C ILE A 93 5.84 -13.64 -7.08
N LEU A 94 5.91 -12.60 -7.91
CA LEU A 94 7.12 -11.86 -8.19
C LEU A 94 7.21 -10.64 -7.29
N PHE A 95 8.23 -10.57 -6.43
CA PHE A 95 8.60 -9.35 -5.73
C PHE A 95 9.58 -8.56 -6.61
N VAL A 96 9.19 -7.34 -6.99
CA VAL A 96 10.06 -6.39 -7.68
C VAL A 96 10.81 -5.59 -6.61
N VAL A 97 12.12 -5.78 -6.50
CA VAL A 97 12.95 -5.25 -5.41
C VAL A 97 14.05 -4.30 -5.91
N GLN A 98 14.55 -3.42 -5.03
CA GLN A 98 15.66 -2.55 -5.35
C GLN A 98 16.99 -3.35 -5.36
N PRO A 99 17.99 -2.94 -6.17
CA PRO A 99 19.34 -3.44 -5.97
C PRO A 99 19.86 -2.99 -4.60
N HIS A 100 20.50 -3.90 -3.85
CA HIS A 100 21.04 -3.63 -2.51
C HIS A 100 20.00 -3.18 -1.47
N GLU A 101 18.82 -3.79 -1.48
CA GLU A 101 17.73 -3.53 -0.54
C GLU A 101 18.18 -3.65 0.93
N ARG A 102 18.08 -2.54 1.67
CA ARG A 102 18.44 -2.50 3.10
C ARG A 102 17.30 -3.00 3.99
N ASN A 103 16.05 -2.82 3.55
CA ASN A 103 14.86 -3.25 4.27
C ASN A 103 14.40 -4.65 3.83
N HIS A 104 15.34 -5.54 3.48
CA HIS A 104 15.01 -6.89 3.00
C HIS A 104 14.38 -7.74 4.10
N VAL A 105 14.71 -7.50 5.37
CA VAL A 105 14.12 -8.22 6.52
C VAL A 105 12.60 -8.07 6.57
N ASP A 106 12.06 -6.88 6.29
CA ASP A 106 10.61 -6.66 6.22
C ASP A 106 9.96 -7.48 5.09
N GLN A 107 10.66 -7.64 3.97
CA GLN A 107 10.21 -8.43 2.83
C GLN A 107 10.31 -9.94 3.11
N ASP A 108 11.38 -10.38 3.78
CA ASP A 108 11.61 -11.78 4.13
C ASP A 108 10.58 -12.29 5.13
N LEU A 109 10.19 -11.46 6.11
CA LEU A 109 9.08 -11.80 7.02
C LEU A 109 7.77 -12.03 6.27
N LEU A 110 7.49 -11.25 5.22
CA LEU A 110 6.30 -11.43 4.39
C LEU A 110 6.41 -12.69 3.52
N ARG A 111 7.59 -12.97 2.96
CA ARG A 111 7.86 -14.18 2.16
C ARG A 111 7.72 -15.45 3.00
N GLU A 112 8.23 -15.44 4.23
CA GLU A 112 8.09 -16.54 5.19
C GLU A 112 6.61 -16.83 5.46
N LYS A 113 5.79 -15.79 5.68
CA LYS A 113 4.35 -15.95 5.89
C LYS A 113 3.64 -16.52 4.67
N LEU A 114 3.94 -16.01 3.48
CA LEU A 114 3.38 -16.54 2.22
C LEU A 114 3.67 -18.04 2.03
N TRP A 115 4.89 -18.46 2.36
CA TRP A 115 5.25 -19.87 2.29
C TRP A 115 4.62 -20.71 3.40
N SER A 116 4.82 -20.33 4.67
CA SER A 116 4.42 -21.14 5.83
C SER A 116 2.90 -21.25 6.00
N MET A 117 2.15 -20.22 5.63
CA MET A 117 0.69 -20.19 5.82
C MET A 117 -0.09 -20.59 4.57
N TYR A 118 0.45 -20.32 3.38
CA TYR A 118 -0.31 -20.49 2.12
C TYR A 118 0.39 -21.39 1.10
N GLY A 119 1.62 -21.84 1.35
CA GLY A 119 2.39 -22.63 0.38
C GLY A 119 2.77 -21.85 -0.89
N VAL A 120 2.68 -20.52 -0.86
CA VAL A 120 2.88 -19.69 -2.06
C VAL A 120 4.35 -19.34 -2.22
N ARG A 121 4.91 -19.69 -3.38
CA ARG A 121 6.29 -19.39 -3.71
C ARG A 121 6.46 -17.93 -4.15
N VAL A 122 7.52 -17.30 -3.63
CA VAL A 122 7.92 -15.94 -3.98
C VAL A 122 9.28 -15.93 -4.67
N ILE A 123 9.38 -15.20 -5.78
CA ILE A 123 10.61 -14.95 -6.52
C ILE A 123 10.92 -13.46 -6.45
N CYS A 124 12.14 -13.09 -6.07
CA CYS A 124 12.57 -11.69 -6.05
C CYS A 124 13.41 -11.37 -7.29
N ARG A 125 13.11 -10.26 -7.97
CA ARG A 125 13.91 -9.72 -9.08
C ARG A 125 13.95 -8.21 -9.06
N THR A 126 15.08 -7.65 -9.49
CA THR A 126 15.18 -6.21 -9.81
C THR A 126 14.57 -5.93 -11.19
N LEU A 127 14.20 -4.67 -11.45
CA LEU A 127 13.76 -4.26 -12.79
C LEU A 127 14.82 -4.56 -13.87
N ALA A 128 16.11 -4.46 -13.53
CA ALA A 128 17.20 -4.78 -14.46
C ALA A 128 17.22 -6.27 -14.85
N GLN A 129 17.01 -7.18 -13.89
CA GLN A 129 16.90 -8.61 -14.17
C GLN A 129 15.66 -8.92 -14.98
N ILE A 130 14.51 -8.35 -14.60
CA ILE A 130 13.23 -8.53 -15.31
C ILE A 130 13.34 -8.12 -16.77
N ALA A 131 14.04 -7.01 -17.07
CA ALA A 131 14.25 -6.53 -18.44
C ALA A 131 14.92 -7.57 -19.36
N VAL A 132 15.72 -8.47 -18.80
CA VAL A 132 16.48 -9.49 -19.53
C VAL A 132 15.79 -10.85 -19.48
N GLU A 133 15.19 -11.18 -18.35
CA GLU A 133 14.72 -12.53 -18.04
C GLU A 133 13.25 -12.76 -18.41
N ALA A 134 12.41 -11.74 -18.30
CA ALA A 134 10.96 -11.92 -18.37
C ALA A 134 10.45 -11.90 -19.82
N LYS A 135 9.50 -12.80 -20.11
CA LYS A 135 8.84 -12.88 -21.41
C LYS A 135 7.33 -13.02 -21.27
N LEU A 136 6.60 -12.49 -22.24
CA LEU A 136 5.15 -12.68 -22.35
C LEU A 136 4.86 -13.83 -23.32
N VAL A 137 4.11 -14.82 -22.88
CA VAL A 137 3.81 -16.03 -23.67
C VAL A 137 2.32 -16.15 -23.96
N GLY A 138 2.00 -16.46 -25.21
CA GLY A 138 0.65 -16.72 -25.69
C GLY A 138 -0.23 -15.45 -25.77
N LYS A 139 -1.47 -15.63 -26.26
CA LYS A 139 -2.43 -14.53 -26.45
C LYS A 139 -2.81 -13.84 -25.14
N GLN A 140 -2.82 -14.58 -24.04
CA GLN A 140 -3.12 -14.08 -22.71
C GLN A 140 -2.00 -13.22 -22.13
N ARG A 141 -0.78 -13.23 -22.71
CA ARG A 141 0.40 -12.50 -22.19
C ARG A 141 0.78 -12.96 -20.78
N ARG A 142 0.88 -14.28 -20.60
CA ARG A 142 1.37 -14.88 -19.35
C ARG A 142 2.81 -14.46 -19.12
N LEU A 143 3.13 -13.98 -17.92
CA LEU A 143 4.48 -13.55 -17.56
C LEU A 143 5.29 -14.77 -17.12
N ILE A 144 6.30 -15.14 -17.90
CA ILE A 144 7.13 -16.32 -17.66
C ILE A 144 8.58 -15.88 -17.39
N LEU A 145 9.19 -16.43 -16.34
CA LEU A 145 10.63 -16.29 -16.05
C LEU A 145 11.44 -17.44 -16.67
N PRO A 146 12.79 -17.33 -16.80
CA PRO A 146 13.62 -18.29 -17.51
C PRO A 146 13.54 -19.72 -16.99
N THR A 147 13.30 -19.89 -15.69
CA THR A 147 13.12 -21.17 -15.00
C THR A 147 11.79 -21.87 -15.32
N GLY A 148 10.94 -21.28 -16.15
CA GLY A 148 9.61 -21.80 -16.48
C GLY A 148 8.51 -21.32 -15.54
N ASP A 149 8.85 -20.46 -14.58
CA ASP A 149 7.93 -19.96 -13.57
C ASP A 149 6.93 -18.97 -14.17
N GLU A 150 5.65 -19.32 -14.13
CA GLU A 150 4.57 -18.39 -14.44
C GLU A 150 4.30 -17.47 -13.24
N ILE A 151 4.13 -16.17 -13.50
CA ILE A 151 3.89 -15.17 -12.48
C ILE A 151 2.41 -14.81 -12.43
N SER A 152 1.83 -15.01 -11.26
CA SER A 152 0.42 -14.70 -10.94
C SER A 152 0.22 -13.29 -10.42
N VAL A 153 1.14 -12.82 -9.56
CA VAL A 153 1.08 -11.51 -8.90
C VAL A 153 2.45 -10.85 -9.00
N VAL A 154 2.48 -9.56 -9.34
CA VAL A 154 3.65 -8.70 -9.31
C VAL A 154 3.49 -7.73 -8.14
N TYR A 155 4.27 -7.94 -7.09
CA TYR A 155 4.29 -7.09 -5.90
C TYR A 155 5.49 -6.16 -5.92
N PHE A 156 5.23 -4.84 -5.97
CA PHE A 156 6.27 -3.84 -6.08
C PHE A 156 6.79 -3.41 -4.69
N ARG A 157 8.07 -3.69 -4.45
CA ARG A 157 8.90 -3.10 -3.39
C ARG A 157 10.01 -2.18 -3.96
N ALA A 158 9.86 -1.80 -5.23
CA ALA A 158 10.71 -0.88 -5.98
C ALA A 158 9.89 -0.24 -7.10
N GLY A 159 10.49 0.68 -7.85
CA GLY A 159 9.85 1.38 -8.96
C GLY A 159 8.97 2.55 -8.51
N TYR A 160 9.22 3.08 -7.32
CA TYR A 160 8.54 4.26 -6.74
C TYR A 160 9.41 5.52 -6.75
N THR A 161 10.71 5.39 -7.04
CA THR A 161 11.64 6.53 -7.18
C THR A 161 12.28 6.54 -8.57
N PRO A 162 12.58 7.73 -9.15
CA PRO A 162 13.32 7.81 -10.40
C PRO A 162 14.67 7.06 -10.39
N ALA A 163 15.30 6.92 -9.22
CA ALA A 163 16.56 6.18 -9.07
C ALA A 163 16.44 4.68 -9.42
N ASP A 164 15.22 4.12 -9.37
CA ASP A 164 14.95 2.74 -9.80
C ASP A 164 14.95 2.58 -11.34
N TYR A 165 15.02 3.70 -12.07
CA TYR A 165 14.93 3.76 -13.53
C TYR A 165 16.15 4.46 -14.15
N PRO A 166 17.38 3.94 -13.96
CA PRO A 166 18.60 4.56 -14.48
C PRO A 166 18.71 4.53 -16.01
N SER A 167 17.92 3.69 -16.70
CA SER A 167 17.91 3.57 -18.16
C SER A 167 16.54 3.15 -18.70
N SER A 168 16.38 3.13 -20.03
CA SER A 168 15.16 2.64 -20.69
C SER A 168 14.84 1.18 -20.35
N ARG A 169 15.85 0.37 -20.01
CA ARG A 169 15.65 -1.06 -19.68
C ARG A 169 14.68 -1.27 -18.52
N GLN A 170 14.73 -0.43 -17.49
CA GLN A 170 13.82 -0.54 -16.35
C GLN A 170 12.40 -0.09 -16.71
N TRP A 171 12.26 0.85 -17.65
CA TRP A 171 10.97 1.22 -18.22
C TRP A 171 10.38 0.11 -19.08
N ASP A 172 11.20 -0.57 -19.87
CA ASP A 172 10.79 -1.74 -20.66
C ASP A 172 10.33 -2.88 -19.75
N ALA A 173 11.07 -3.15 -18.68
CA ALA A 173 10.66 -4.11 -17.65
C ALA A 173 9.31 -3.74 -17.02
N ARG A 174 9.14 -2.48 -16.56
CA ARG A 174 7.86 -2.01 -16.00
C ARG A 174 6.71 -2.16 -17.01
N THR A 175 6.97 -1.88 -18.29
CA THR A 175 5.99 -2.03 -19.38
C THR A 175 5.60 -3.48 -19.60
N ILE A 176 6.56 -4.41 -19.59
CA ILE A 176 6.28 -5.85 -19.71
C ILE A 176 5.42 -6.33 -18.54
N LEU A 177 5.77 -5.94 -17.31
CA LEU A 177 5.00 -6.29 -16.11
C LEU A 177 3.55 -5.79 -16.22
N GLU A 178 3.36 -4.52 -16.58
CA GLU A 178 2.02 -3.91 -16.66
C GLU A 178 1.15 -4.56 -17.76
N ARG A 179 1.75 -4.86 -18.92
CA ARG A 179 1.07 -5.50 -20.06
C ARG A 179 0.76 -6.98 -19.84
N SER A 180 1.38 -7.60 -18.84
CA SER A 180 1.16 -9.01 -18.53
C SER A 180 -0.20 -9.28 -17.90
N TYR A 181 -0.62 -10.55 -17.94
CA TYR A 181 -1.84 -11.01 -17.30
C TYR A 181 -1.76 -11.01 -15.76
N ALA A 182 -0.56 -11.01 -15.20
CA ALA A 182 -0.37 -11.03 -13.75
C ALA A 182 -1.13 -9.88 -13.06
N ILE A 183 -1.58 -10.11 -11.83
CA ILE A 183 -2.20 -9.08 -10.99
C ILE A 183 -1.10 -8.17 -10.46
N LYS A 184 -1.25 -6.85 -10.62
CA LYS A 184 -0.23 -5.88 -10.17
C LYS A 184 -0.61 -5.30 -8.81
N CYS A 185 0.34 -5.27 -7.89
CA CYS A 185 0.22 -4.64 -6.59
C CYS A 185 1.37 -3.62 -6.41
N PRO A 186 1.17 -2.34 -6.80
CA PRO A 186 0.02 -1.79 -7.51
C PRO A 186 0.16 -1.85 -9.04
N CYS A 187 -0.98 -1.78 -9.75
CA CYS A 187 -0.98 -1.39 -11.18
C CYS A 187 -0.63 0.09 -11.36
N VAL A 188 -0.41 0.52 -12.60
CA VAL A 188 0.01 1.91 -12.90
C VAL A 188 -1.02 2.93 -12.42
N GLU A 189 -2.32 2.65 -12.52
CA GLU A 189 -3.38 3.54 -12.06
C GLU A 189 -3.33 3.73 -10.55
N HIS A 190 -3.21 2.64 -9.79
CA HIS A 190 -3.07 2.70 -8.33
C HIS A 190 -1.81 3.44 -7.90
N HIS A 191 -0.69 3.23 -8.60
CA HIS A 191 0.55 3.97 -8.32
C HIS A 191 0.34 5.49 -8.48
N LEU A 192 -0.36 5.91 -9.54
CA LEU A 192 -0.65 7.33 -9.79
C LEU A 192 -1.61 7.92 -8.74
N VAL A 193 -2.57 7.14 -8.23
CA VAL A 193 -3.50 7.61 -7.18
C VAL A 193 -2.78 8.02 -5.89
N GLY A 194 -1.65 7.38 -5.56
CA GLY A 194 -0.84 7.74 -4.38
C GLY A 194 -0.05 9.05 -4.52
N CYS A 195 -0.09 9.70 -5.68
CA CYS A 195 0.61 10.96 -5.89
C CYS A 195 -0.02 12.10 -5.07
N LYS A 196 0.81 12.93 -4.45
CA LYS A 196 0.37 14.14 -3.70
C LYS A 196 -0.54 15.05 -4.50
N LYS A 197 -0.37 15.10 -5.84
CA LYS A 197 -1.25 15.86 -6.71
C LYS A 197 -2.68 15.32 -6.72
N VAL A 198 -2.87 14.00 -6.73
CA VAL A 198 -4.20 13.38 -6.65
C VAL A 198 -4.82 13.65 -5.27
N GLN A 199 -4.05 13.47 -4.20
CA GLN A 199 -4.49 13.82 -2.84
C GLN A 199 -4.96 15.28 -2.75
N GLN A 200 -4.21 16.22 -3.34
CA GLN A 200 -4.58 17.64 -3.41
C GLN A 200 -5.80 17.93 -4.30
N GLN A 201 -6.07 17.12 -5.32
CA GLN A 201 -7.29 17.26 -6.12
C GLN A 201 -8.52 16.72 -5.38
N LEU A 202 -8.39 15.60 -4.67
CA LEU A 202 -9.46 14.99 -3.90
C LEU A 202 -9.90 15.85 -2.69
N SER A 203 -9.05 16.76 -2.21
CA SER A 203 -9.43 17.70 -1.15
C SER A 203 -10.32 18.85 -1.62
N LEU A 204 -10.41 19.11 -2.93
CA LEU A 204 -11.25 20.18 -3.46
C LEU A 204 -12.74 19.85 -3.27
N PRO A 205 -13.61 20.87 -3.07
CA PRO A 205 -15.05 20.68 -2.98
C PRO A 205 -15.60 19.92 -4.21
N GLY A 206 -16.42 18.89 -3.96
CA GLY A 206 -17.08 18.12 -5.01
C GLY A 206 -16.20 17.12 -5.77
N GLN A 207 -14.89 17.05 -5.52
CA GLN A 207 -14.02 16.11 -6.25
C GLN A 207 -14.07 14.69 -5.67
N LEU A 208 -14.15 14.56 -4.35
CA LEU A 208 -14.22 13.27 -3.66
C LEU A 208 -15.56 12.58 -3.95
N GLU A 209 -16.66 13.32 -3.93
CA GLU A 209 -18.03 12.86 -4.13
C GLU A 209 -18.30 12.25 -5.51
N ARG A 210 -17.35 12.37 -6.45
CA ARG A 210 -17.40 11.70 -7.75
C ARG A 210 -17.11 10.20 -7.66
N PHE A 211 -16.50 9.75 -6.55
CA PHE A 211 -15.97 8.39 -6.39
C PHE A 211 -16.58 7.62 -5.22
N VAL A 212 -17.11 8.32 -4.23
CA VAL A 212 -17.66 7.76 -2.99
C VAL A 212 -19.06 8.32 -2.74
N ASP A 213 -19.85 7.63 -1.92
CA ASP A 213 -21.15 8.15 -1.51
C ASP A 213 -21.04 9.27 -0.44
N ALA A 214 -22.19 9.82 -0.05
CA ALA A 214 -22.23 10.94 0.89
C ALA A 214 -21.75 10.54 2.31
N GLU A 215 -21.98 9.30 2.73
CA GLU A 215 -21.58 8.81 4.06
C GLU A 215 -20.06 8.60 4.11
N GLU A 216 -19.52 7.90 3.12
CA GLU A 216 -18.08 7.70 2.94
C GLU A 216 -17.34 9.04 2.78
N GLY A 217 -17.88 9.94 1.96
CA GLY A 217 -17.33 11.28 1.73
C GLY A 217 -17.28 12.10 3.02
N ALA A 218 -18.35 12.08 3.82
CA ALA A 218 -18.37 12.76 5.11
C ALA A 218 -17.35 12.17 6.10
N ALA A 219 -17.20 10.85 6.13
CA ALA A 219 -16.20 10.18 6.98
C ALA A 219 -14.76 10.56 6.59
N LEU A 220 -14.43 10.50 5.30
CA LEU A 220 -13.10 10.86 4.79
C LEU A 220 -12.77 12.34 5.01
N ARG A 221 -13.77 13.23 4.98
CA ARG A 221 -13.58 14.67 5.25
C ARG A 221 -13.28 14.99 6.72
N LYS A 222 -13.49 14.06 7.68
CA LYS A 222 -13.10 14.25 9.09
C LYS A 222 -11.59 14.23 9.33
N VAL A 223 -10.84 13.61 8.42
CA VAL A 223 -9.37 13.51 8.45
C VAL A 223 -8.74 14.28 7.28
N PRO A 224 -8.98 15.61 7.17
CA PRO A 224 -8.62 16.36 5.98
C PRO A 224 -7.11 16.37 5.75
N CYS A 225 -6.71 16.45 4.48
CA CYS A 225 -5.33 16.70 4.11
C CYS A 225 -5.13 18.21 3.93
N GLY A 226 -4.22 18.81 4.70
CA GLY A 226 -3.91 20.24 4.60
C GLY A 226 -3.06 20.52 3.37
N HIS A 227 -3.67 20.78 2.22
CA HIS A 227 -2.93 21.12 0.99
C HIS A 227 -3.56 22.29 0.24
N VAL A 228 -2.84 23.42 0.18
CA VAL A 228 -3.09 24.52 -0.78
C VAL A 228 -1.99 24.46 -1.84
N GLY A 229 -2.35 24.14 -3.08
CA GLY A 229 -1.39 24.12 -4.19
C GLY A 229 -1.07 25.54 -4.67
N ARG A 230 0.21 25.86 -4.95
CA ARG A 230 0.63 27.14 -5.55
C ARG A 230 0.06 27.39 -6.96
N CYS A 231 -0.48 26.37 -7.62
CA CYS A 231 -0.99 26.46 -8.99
C CYS A 231 -2.45 26.92 -9.09
N HIS A 232 -3.00 27.58 -8.06
CA HIS A 232 -4.28 28.25 -8.21
C HIS A 232 -4.07 29.57 -8.97
N ASP A 233 -3.71 29.45 -10.25
CA ASP A 233 -3.85 30.53 -11.22
C ASP A 233 -5.27 30.40 -11.81
N PRO A 234 -6.20 31.32 -11.48
CA PRO A 234 -7.55 31.30 -12.03
C PRO A 234 -7.59 31.51 -13.56
N ALA A 235 -6.46 31.83 -14.22
CA ALA A 235 -6.38 32.03 -15.67
C ALA A 235 -6.03 30.77 -16.49
N LEU A 236 -5.66 29.64 -15.86
CA LEU A 236 -5.37 28.39 -16.57
C LEU A 236 -6.64 27.55 -16.80
N ASP A 237 -7.44 28.06 -17.73
CA ASP A 237 -8.41 27.41 -18.63
C ASP A 237 -8.87 25.97 -18.27
N ARG A 238 -10.16 25.86 -17.90
CA ARG A 238 -10.86 24.62 -17.54
C ARG A 238 -11.02 23.64 -18.72
N ASP A 239 -10.83 24.10 -19.95
CA ASP A 239 -11.20 23.31 -21.14
C ASP A 239 -10.12 22.31 -21.61
N LYS A 240 -8.88 22.39 -21.13
CA LYS A 240 -7.78 21.51 -21.61
C LYS A 240 -7.56 20.23 -20.79
N VAL A 241 -8.08 20.16 -19.56
CA VAL A 241 -7.86 19.00 -18.66
C VAL A 241 -9.00 17.97 -18.77
N GLN A 242 -10.21 18.40 -19.13
CA GLN A 242 -11.41 17.57 -19.10
C GLN A 242 -11.45 16.51 -20.22
N ASP A 243 -10.76 16.78 -21.34
CA ASP A 243 -10.83 15.96 -22.55
C ASP A 243 -9.94 14.69 -22.52
N ARG A 244 -8.95 14.62 -21.61
CA ARG A 244 -8.07 13.44 -21.47
C ARG A 244 -8.50 12.46 -20.38
N LEU A 245 -9.36 12.86 -19.45
CA LEU A 245 -9.80 12.02 -18.32
C LEU A 245 -11.08 11.20 -18.60
N HIS A 246 -11.84 11.55 -19.65
CA HIS A 246 -13.11 10.88 -19.99
C HIS A 246 -12.96 9.44 -20.54
N ARG A 247 -11.74 8.92 -20.70
CA ARG A 247 -11.51 7.53 -21.18
C ARG A 247 -11.17 6.50 -20.08
N CYS A 248 -11.12 6.89 -18.79
CA CYS A 248 -10.74 5.99 -17.69
C CYS A 248 -11.79 5.86 -16.58
N THR A 249 -13.07 6.03 -16.87
CA THR A 249 -14.17 5.82 -15.90
C THR A 249 -14.81 4.44 -16.05
N CYS A 250 -14.05 3.41 -15.70
CA CYS A 250 -14.63 2.13 -15.30
C CYS A 250 -13.60 1.39 -14.43
N LYS A 251 -13.98 1.07 -13.17
CA LYS A 251 -13.25 0.25 -12.16
C LYS A 251 -12.48 0.96 -11.03
N MET A 252 -12.97 2.07 -10.46
CA MET A 252 -12.54 2.50 -9.10
C MET A 252 -13.43 1.95 -7.96
N ARG A 253 -14.51 1.20 -8.26
CA ARG A 253 -15.43 0.65 -7.25
C ARG A 253 -14.88 -0.50 -6.39
N CYS A 254 -13.69 -1.03 -6.66
CA CYS A 254 -13.12 -2.16 -5.91
C CYS A 254 -12.13 -1.75 -4.79
N CYS A 255 -11.82 -0.47 -4.62
CA CYS A 255 -10.66 -0.06 -3.80
C CYS A 255 -10.96 0.26 -2.33
N VAL A 256 -12.20 0.10 -1.88
CA VAL A 256 -12.62 0.45 -0.51
C VAL A 256 -13.38 -0.70 0.14
N ILE A 257 -12.82 -1.92 0.16
CA ILE A 257 -13.36 -2.98 1.03
C ILE A 257 -12.19 -3.81 1.55
N PHE A 258 -11.61 -3.37 2.68
CA PHE A 258 -10.96 -4.26 3.67
C PHE A 258 -10.82 -3.47 4.97
N GLN A 259 -11.94 -3.10 5.59
CA GLN A 259 -12.01 -2.74 7.00
C GLN A 259 -13.46 -2.80 7.46
N SER A 260 -13.96 -4.03 7.63
CA SER A 260 -15.17 -4.29 8.42
C SER A 260 -15.09 -5.70 8.98
N ALA A 261 -14.42 -5.84 10.12
CA ALA A 261 -14.74 -6.88 11.08
C ALA A 261 -15.24 -6.15 12.34
N PRO A 262 -16.49 -6.35 12.77
CA PRO A 262 -17.02 -5.70 13.96
C PRO A 262 -16.46 -6.36 15.23
N LEU A 263 -16.00 -5.48 16.13
CA LEU A 263 -15.81 -5.59 17.58
C LEU A 263 -15.26 -6.91 18.17
#